data_AF-A0A497PTZ0-F1
#
_entry.id   AF-A0A497PTZ0-F1
#
_cell.length_a   1.000
_cell.length_b   1.000
_cell.length_c   1.000
_cell.angle_alpha   90.00
_cell.angle_beta   90.00
_cell.angle_gamma   90.00
#
_symmetry.space_group_name_H-M   'P 1'
#
loop_
_entity.id
_entity.type
_entity.pdbx_description
1 polymer ?
#
loop_
_entity_poly.entity_id
_entity_poly.type
_entity_poly.pdbx_seq_one_letter_code
_entity_poly.pdbx_strand_id
1 'polypeptide(L)'
;MKKRLLQLPRLASLGALSMAELGGLKKPLEDLLSVIPDDSSFDEGISIAYQVAVDFLREQIERGETTKNLDIEAMRETSAAVLIPRILELRRKEVESLILGPDKNGVYHIGDLYRTYYGRLLSAKFGLSLRVKLSELEPLLAAMDGLGLKLRVLSEPEEE
;
A
#
# COMPACT_ATOMS: atom_id res chain seq x y z
N MET A 1 -13.19 -26.70 1.69
CA MET A 1 -12.27 -25.59 2.02
C MET A 1 -12.59 -24.30 1.27
N LYS A 2 -12.45 -24.27 -0.07
CA LYS A 2 -12.65 -23.08 -0.93
C LYS A 2 -13.90 -22.24 -0.56
N LYS A 3 -15.08 -22.87 -0.44
CA LYS A 3 -16.36 -22.18 -0.08
C LYS A 3 -16.36 -21.44 1.27
N ARG A 4 -15.61 -21.90 2.27
CA ARG A 4 -15.56 -21.24 3.59
C ARG A 4 -14.64 -20.02 3.57
N LEU A 5 -13.54 -20.08 2.81
CA LEU A 5 -12.61 -18.95 2.66
C LEU A 5 -13.28 -17.76 1.97
N LEU A 6 -14.13 -18.01 0.97
CA LEU A 6 -14.85 -16.94 0.25
C LEU A 6 -15.91 -16.20 1.09
N GLN A 7 -16.25 -16.72 2.28
CA GLN A 7 -17.21 -16.07 3.19
C GLN A 7 -16.54 -15.17 4.23
N LEU A 8 -15.21 -15.23 4.35
CA LEU A 8 -14.46 -14.44 5.32
C LEU A 8 -14.11 -13.06 4.75
N PRO A 9 -13.90 -12.03 5.60
CA PRO A 9 -13.24 -10.80 5.19
C PRO A 9 -11.90 -11.12 4.51
N ARG A 10 -11.53 -10.37 3.47
CA ARG A 10 -10.33 -10.64 2.65
C ARG A 10 -9.06 -10.87 3.46
N LEU A 11 -8.78 -9.99 4.43
CA LEU A 11 -7.61 -10.13 5.31
C LEU A 11 -7.64 -11.41 6.15
N ALA A 12 -8.83 -11.80 6.65
CA ALA A 12 -8.99 -13.04 7.39
C ALA A 12 -8.83 -14.26 6.48
N SER A 13 -9.25 -14.16 5.22
CA SER A 13 -9.09 -15.20 4.21
C SER A 13 -7.63 -15.40 3.83
N LEU A 14 -6.90 -14.31 3.61
CA LEU A 14 -5.45 -14.35 3.35
C LEU A 14 -4.68 -14.84 4.59
N GLY A 15 -5.08 -14.42 5.79
CA GLY A 15 -4.51 -14.94 7.04
C GLY A 15 -4.72 -16.44 7.21
N ALA A 16 -5.89 -16.96 6.84
CA ALA A 16 -6.17 -18.41 6.85
C ALA A 16 -5.34 -19.19 5.82
N LEU A 17 -4.79 -18.51 4.82
CA LEU A 17 -3.86 -19.06 3.82
C LEU A 17 -2.39 -18.78 4.13
N SER A 18 -2.08 -18.22 5.31
CA SER A 18 -0.72 -17.78 5.69
C SER A 18 -0.13 -16.74 4.72
N MET A 19 -0.96 -15.81 4.25
CA MET A 19 -0.62 -14.75 3.28
C MET A 19 -1.05 -13.34 3.75
N ALA A 20 -1.13 -13.12 5.07
CA ALA A 20 -1.64 -11.88 5.65
C ALA A 20 -0.86 -10.63 5.18
N GLU A 21 0.43 -10.78 4.92
CA GLU A 21 1.35 -9.74 4.43
C GLU A 21 0.99 -9.22 3.04
N LEU A 22 0.25 -10.02 2.25
CA LEU A 22 -0.25 -9.67 0.92
C LEU A 22 -1.62 -8.95 1.00
N GLY A 23 -1.99 -8.40 2.15
CA GLY A 23 -3.28 -7.74 2.40
C GLY A 23 -3.65 -6.60 1.44
N GLY A 24 -2.68 -6.06 0.70
CA GLY A 24 -2.85 -5.06 -0.35
C GLY A 24 -3.14 -5.60 -1.76
N LEU A 25 -3.15 -6.93 -1.95
CA LEU A 25 -3.48 -7.56 -3.23
C LEU A 25 -4.91 -7.15 -3.66
N LYS A 26 -5.10 -6.81 -4.94
CA LYS A 26 -6.41 -6.39 -5.48
C LYS A 26 -7.21 -7.52 -6.13
N LYS A 27 -6.54 -8.54 -6.66
CA LYS A 27 -7.18 -9.66 -7.35
C LYS A 27 -8.14 -10.44 -6.45
N PRO A 28 -9.33 -10.86 -6.91
CA PRO A 28 -10.25 -11.70 -6.14
C PRO A 28 -9.59 -12.96 -5.57
N LEU A 29 -10.08 -13.45 -4.44
CA LEU A 29 -9.55 -14.68 -3.84
C LEU A 29 -9.95 -15.91 -4.68
N GLU A 30 -11.10 -15.82 -5.35
CA GLU A 30 -11.61 -16.81 -6.28
C GLU A 30 -10.59 -17.12 -7.38
N ASP A 31 -9.93 -16.08 -7.93
CA ASP A 31 -8.91 -16.23 -8.96
C ASP A 31 -7.72 -17.04 -8.42
N LEU A 32 -7.27 -16.76 -7.19
CA LEU A 32 -6.20 -17.53 -6.52
C LEU A 32 -6.58 -18.99 -6.28
N LEU A 33 -7.82 -19.24 -5.86
CA LEU A 33 -8.27 -20.59 -5.54
C LEU A 33 -8.61 -21.42 -6.79
N SER A 34 -8.88 -20.75 -7.92
CA SER A 34 -9.23 -21.40 -9.18
C SER A 34 -8.07 -22.16 -9.83
N VAL A 35 -6.84 -21.76 -9.51
CA VAL A 35 -5.62 -22.36 -10.08
C VAL A 35 -5.14 -23.59 -9.31
N ILE A 36 -5.72 -23.87 -8.14
CA ILE A 36 -5.33 -25.00 -7.29
C ILE A 36 -6.02 -26.28 -7.80
N PRO A 37 -5.26 -27.30 -8.24
CA PRO A 37 -5.81 -28.59 -8.64
C PRO A 37 -6.63 -29.25 -7.53
N ASP A 38 -7.71 -29.93 -7.88
CA ASP A 38 -8.61 -30.52 -6.88
C ASP A 38 -8.01 -31.76 -6.18
N ASP A 39 -6.96 -32.35 -6.74
CA ASP A 39 -6.20 -33.47 -6.21
C ASP A 39 -4.95 -33.05 -5.40
N SER A 40 -4.67 -31.75 -5.31
CA SER A 40 -3.55 -31.23 -4.51
C SER A 40 -3.78 -31.44 -3.02
N SER A 41 -2.71 -31.74 -2.30
CA SER A 41 -2.71 -31.66 -0.83
C SER A 41 -2.95 -30.22 -0.37
N PHE A 42 -3.28 -30.06 0.91
CA PHE A 42 -3.49 -28.73 1.49
C PHE A 42 -2.23 -27.86 1.35
N ASP A 43 -1.06 -28.39 1.73
CA ASP A 43 0.20 -27.64 1.71
C ASP A 43 0.63 -27.27 0.28
N GLU A 44 0.47 -28.19 -0.68
CA GLU A 44 0.72 -27.90 -2.11
C GLU A 44 -0.23 -26.81 -2.62
N GLY A 45 -1.51 -26.88 -2.26
CA GLY A 45 -2.50 -25.87 -2.65
C GLY A 45 -2.17 -24.49 -2.09
N ILE A 46 -1.70 -24.40 -0.84
CA ILE A 46 -1.23 -23.14 -0.26
C ILE A 46 0.00 -22.62 -1.01
N SER A 47 0.97 -23.48 -1.30
CA SER A 47 2.18 -23.09 -2.02
C SER A 47 1.87 -22.56 -3.43
N ILE A 48 0.99 -23.24 -4.17
CA ILE A 48 0.52 -22.81 -5.50
C ILE A 48 -0.19 -21.45 -5.41
N ALA A 49 -1.14 -21.31 -4.48
CA ALA A 49 -1.87 -20.07 -4.28
C ALA A 49 -0.95 -18.90 -3.91
N TYR A 50 0.09 -19.16 -3.10
CA TYR A 50 1.09 -18.16 -2.74
C TYR A 50 1.82 -17.65 -3.97
N GLN A 51 2.31 -18.58 -4.81
CA GLN A 51 3.06 -18.22 -6.00
C GLN A 51 2.22 -17.37 -6.96
N VAL A 52 0.96 -17.75 -7.18
CA VAL A 52 0.04 -16.97 -8.02
C VAL A 52 -0.28 -15.61 -7.39
N ALA A 53 -0.39 -15.52 -6.07
CA ALA A 53 -0.58 -14.24 -5.38
C ALA A 53 0.62 -13.30 -5.56
N VAL A 54 1.84 -13.83 -5.53
CA VAL A 54 3.06 -13.06 -5.82
C VAL A 54 3.07 -12.57 -7.27
N ASP A 55 2.67 -13.40 -8.23
CA ASP A 55 2.61 -13.00 -9.63
C ASP A 55 1.54 -11.92 -9.89
N PHE A 56 0.37 -12.06 -9.27
CA PHE A 56 -0.66 -11.01 -9.31
C PHE A 56 -0.19 -9.71 -8.65
N LEU A 57 0.56 -9.80 -7.56
CA LEU A 57 1.12 -8.63 -6.90
C LEU A 57 2.18 -7.95 -7.79
N ARG A 58 2.97 -8.73 -8.53
CA ARG A 58 3.91 -8.21 -9.53
C ARG A 58 3.18 -7.40 -10.59
N GLU A 59 2.12 -7.96 -11.19
CA GLU A 59 1.30 -7.25 -12.18
C GLU A 59 0.71 -5.95 -11.62
N GLN A 60 0.19 -6.00 -10.38
CA GLN A 60 -0.37 -4.83 -9.68
C GLN A 60 0.67 -3.71 -9.57
N ILE A 61 1.89 -4.05 -9.15
CA ILE A 61 3.00 -3.10 -9.01
C ILE A 61 3.41 -2.52 -10.37
N GLU A 62 3.48 -3.35 -11.41
CA GLU A 62 3.82 -2.93 -12.78
C GLU A 62 2.80 -1.94 -13.36
N ARG A 63 1.52 -2.05 -12.97
CA ARG A 63 0.46 -1.09 -13.33
C ARG A 63 0.48 0.19 -12.49
N GLY A 64 1.40 0.31 -11.54
CA GLY A 64 1.47 1.46 -10.63
C GLY A 64 0.31 1.52 -9.63
N GLU A 65 -0.36 0.40 -9.37
CA GLU A 65 -1.45 0.35 -8.40
C GLU A 65 -0.91 0.43 -6.96
N THR A 66 -1.73 0.96 -6.04
CA THR A 66 -1.29 1.25 -4.68
C THR A 66 -0.78 0.02 -3.93
N THR A 67 0.26 0.24 -3.12
CA THR A 67 0.89 -0.78 -2.25
C THR A 67 0.64 -0.53 -0.76
N LYS A 68 -0.28 0.39 -0.42
CA LYS A 68 -0.51 0.91 0.94
C LYS A 68 -0.73 -0.14 2.03
N ASN A 69 -1.32 -1.29 1.68
CA ASN A 69 -1.69 -2.34 2.66
C ASN A 69 -0.79 -3.58 2.58
N LEU A 70 0.36 -3.49 1.90
CA LEU A 70 1.37 -4.56 1.91
C LEU A 70 2.28 -4.42 3.13
N ASP A 71 2.49 -5.52 3.84
CA ASP A 71 3.43 -5.59 4.96
C ASP A 71 4.80 -6.07 4.46
N ILE A 72 5.63 -5.11 4.04
CA ILE A 72 6.94 -5.42 3.47
C ILE A 72 7.91 -6.04 4.48
N GLU A 73 7.69 -5.87 5.78
CA GLU A 73 8.55 -6.46 6.81
C GLU A 73 8.24 -7.95 6.96
N ALA A 74 6.96 -8.32 7.02
CA ALA A 74 6.54 -9.71 7.00
C ALA A 74 6.90 -10.41 5.68
N MET A 75 6.87 -9.70 4.54
CA MET A 75 7.27 -10.25 3.24
C MET A 75 8.75 -10.65 3.16
N ARG A 76 9.64 -10.11 4.01
CA ARG A 76 11.11 -10.38 3.94
C ARG A 76 11.45 -11.86 4.03
N GLU A 77 10.66 -12.61 4.79
CA GLU A 77 10.87 -14.03 5.06
C GLU A 77 10.09 -14.94 4.08
N THR A 78 9.62 -14.38 2.96
CA THR A 78 8.77 -15.08 1.98
C THR A 78 9.31 -14.94 0.57
N SER A 79 8.74 -15.69 -0.39
CA SER A 79 9.09 -15.52 -1.80
C SER A 79 8.67 -14.15 -2.36
N ALA A 80 7.77 -13.43 -1.69
CA ALA A 80 7.37 -12.08 -2.07
C ALA A 80 8.44 -11.01 -1.79
N ALA A 81 9.50 -11.33 -1.03
CA ALA A 81 10.61 -10.42 -0.73
C ALA A 81 11.25 -9.80 -1.99
N VAL A 82 11.25 -10.56 -3.10
CA VAL A 82 11.77 -10.10 -4.40
C VAL A 82 11.06 -8.86 -4.95
N LEU A 83 9.83 -8.59 -4.50
CA LEU A 83 9.02 -7.44 -4.93
C LEU A 83 9.29 -6.18 -4.09
N ILE A 84 9.91 -6.31 -2.91
CA ILE A 84 10.12 -5.20 -1.96
C ILE A 84 10.81 -3.99 -2.62
N PRO A 85 11.89 -4.14 -3.41
CA PRO A 85 12.54 -2.98 -4.04
C PRO A 85 11.59 -2.18 -4.93
N ARG A 86 10.71 -2.85 -5.68
CA ARG A 86 9.75 -2.21 -6.59
C ARG A 86 8.60 -1.57 -5.82
N ILE A 87 8.15 -2.21 -4.74
CA ILE A 87 7.16 -1.63 -3.81
C ILE A 87 7.68 -0.31 -3.23
N LEU A 88 8.92 -0.30 -2.73
CA LEU A 88 9.54 0.90 -2.16
C LEU A 88 9.69 2.01 -3.21
N GLU A 89 10.10 1.68 -4.43
CA GLU A 89 10.18 2.63 -5.53
C GLU A 89 8.81 3.24 -5.86
N LEU A 90 7.76 2.41 -5.95
CA LEU A 90 6.41 2.87 -6.23
C LEU A 90 5.87 3.78 -5.11
N ARG A 91 6.06 3.40 -3.84
CA ARG A 91 5.67 4.24 -2.69
C ARG A 91 6.38 5.59 -2.68
N ARG A 92 7.64 5.64 -3.12
CA ARG A 92 8.37 6.89 -3.30
C ARG A 92 7.71 7.74 -4.40
N LYS A 93 7.50 7.16 -5.59
CA LYS A 93 6.86 7.84 -6.72
C LYS A 93 5.47 8.37 -6.38
N GLU A 94 4.67 7.60 -5.64
CA GLU A 94 3.35 8.02 -5.15
C GLU A 94 3.45 9.37 -4.43
N VAL A 95 4.40 9.55 -3.52
CA VAL A 95 4.59 10.80 -2.77
C VAL A 95 5.19 11.90 -3.63
N GLU A 96 6.24 11.61 -4.41
CA GLU A 96 6.95 12.61 -5.20
C GLU A 96 6.11 13.19 -6.35
N SER A 97 5.11 12.43 -6.81
CA SER A 97 4.16 12.90 -7.81
C SER A 97 3.17 13.94 -7.27
N LEU A 98 2.97 14.00 -5.95
CA LEU A 98 2.01 14.91 -5.33
C LEU A 98 2.54 16.34 -5.27
N ILE A 99 1.61 17.28 -5.37
CA ILE A 99 1.79 18.71 -5.11
C ILE A 99 0.75 19.09 -4.07
N LEU A 100 1.18 19.69 -2.97
CA LEU A 100 0.28 20.23 -1.95
C LEU A 100 0.30 21.75 -2.02
N GLY A 101 -0.84 22.35 -2.35
CA GLY A 101 -1.04 23.79 -2.27
C GLY A 101 -2.01 24.16 -1.14
N PRO A 102 -1.88 25.38 -0.56
CA PRO A 102 -2.87 25.91 0.35
C PRO A 102 -4.13 26.35 -0.40
N ASP A 103 -5.27 26.27 0.26
CA ASP A 103 -6.47 26.99 -0.17
C ASP A 103 -6.31 28.51 0.06
N LYS A 104 -7.33 29.29 -0.33
CA LYS A 104 -7.35 30.75 -0.15
C LYS A 104 -7.25 31.21 1.32
N ASN A 105 -7.39 30.31 2.29
CA ASN A 105 -7.26 30.58 3.73
C ASN A 105 -5.92 30.08 4.30
N GLY A 106 -4.99 29.61 3.47
CA GLY A 106 -3.71 29.07 3.92
C GLY A 106 -3.81 27.64 4.47
N VAL A 107 -4.89 26.90 4.17
CA VAL A 107 -5.13 25.53 4.65
C VAL A 107 -4.75 24.52 3.58
N TYR A 108 -3.90 23.55 3.94
CA TYR A 108 -3.48 22.45 3.07
C TYR A 108 -4.43 21.27 3.22
N HIS A 109 -4.89 20.75 2.08
CA HIS A 109 -5.72 19.56 2.01
C HIS A 109 -4.85 18.34 1.72
N ILE A 110 -4.58 17.50 2.73
CA ILE A 110 -3.62 16.39 2.62
C ILE A 110 -4.28 15.04 2.27
N GLY A 111 -5.47 15.08 1.66
CA GLY A 111 -6.26 13.88 1.36
C GLY A 111 -5.54 12.87 0.47
N ASP A 112 -4.92 13.36 -0.62
CA ASP A 112 -4.19 12.49 -1.55
C ASP A 112 -2.90 11.97 -0.94
N LEU A 113 -2.22 12.80 -0.14
CA LEU A 113 -1.08 12.35 0.64
C LEU A 113 -1.48 11.20 1.57
N TYR A 114 -2.60 11.32 2.28
CA TYR A 114 -3.12 10.27 3.15
C TYR A 114 -3.45 8.96 2.43
N ARG A 115 -3.68 8.99 1.11
CA ARG A 115 -3.92 7.79 0.28
C ARG A 115 -2.64 7.04 -0.07
N THR A 116 -1.47 7.65 0.07
CA THR A 116 -0.17 6.97 -0.11
C THR A 116 0.21 6.17 1.14
N TYR A 117 1.17 5.24 1.01
CA TYR A 117 1.71 4.51 2.16
C TYR A 117 2.35 5.46 3.20
N TYR A 118 3.33 6.25 2.76
CA TYR A 118 4.10 7.12 3.65
C TYR A 118 3.24 8.25 4.22
N GLY A 119 2.36 8.84 3.42
CA GLY A 119 1.46 9.88 3.90
C GLY A 119 0.49 9.37 4.96
N ARG A 120 -0.07 8.16 4.84
CA ARG A 120 -0.88 7.55 5.91
C ARG A 120 -0.06 7.32 7.18
N LEU A 121 1.12 6.71 7.03
CA LEU A 121 2.01 6.36 8.14
C LEU A 121 2.41 7.61 8.94
N LEU A 122 2.91 8.64 8.26
CA LEU A 122 3.40 9.85 8.89
C LEU A 122 2.25 10.72 9.42
N SER A 123 1.15 10.87 8.68
CA SER A 123 -0.01 11.63 9.17
C SER A 123 -0.57 11.03 10.47
N ALA A 124 -0.66 9.70 10.57
CA ALA A 124 -1.08 9.03 11.79
C ALA A 124 -0.07 9.25 12.93
N LYS A 125 1.24 9.16 12.65
CA LYS A 125 2.30 9.39 13.63
C LYS A 125 2.25 10.81 14.23
N PHE A 126 1.93 11.81 13.42
CA PHE A 126 1.87 13.21 13.85
C PHE A 126 0.47 13.68 14.25
N GLY A 127 -0.54 12.80 14.20
CA GLY A 127 -1.91 13.16 14.57
C GLY A 127 -2.56 14.20 13.65
N LEU A 128 -2.16 14.24 12.37
CA LEU A 128 -2.64 15.24 11.43
C LEU A 128 -4.09 14.95 10.99
N SER A 129 -4.88 16.02 10.91
CA SER A 129 -6.19 15.98 10.27
C SER A 129 -6.05 16.08 8.74
N LEU A 130 -7.13 15.88 7.98
CA LEU A 130 -7.10 16.05 6.51
C LEU A 130 -6.90 17.50 6.05
N ARG A 131 -7.07 18.46 6.97
CA ARG A 131 -6.91 19.91 6.75
C ARG A 131 -5.94 20.45 7.79
N VAL A 132 -4.81 20.99 7.35
CA VAL A 132 -3.73 21.42 8.24
C VAL A 132 -3.17 22.77 7.81
N LYS A 133 -2.67 23.56 8.76
CA LYS A 133 -1.83 24.72 8.46
C LYS A 133 -0.40 24.29 8.15
N LEU A 134 0.37 25.17 7.51
CA LEU A 134 1.77 24.90 7.18
C LEU A 134 2.59 24.48 8.42
N SER A 135 2.42 25.18 9.56
CA SER A 135 3.13 24.88 10.81
C SER A 135 2.86 23.46 11.34
N GLU A 136 1.69 22.89 11.05
CA GLU A 136 1.35 21.52 11.44
C GLU A 136 1.94 20.50 10.44
N LEU A 137 2.19 20.92 9.20
CA LEU A 137 2.76 20.09 8.14
C LEU A 137 4.29 19.96 8.25
N GLU A 138 4.97 20.98 8.78
CA GLU A 138 6.44 21.05 8.90
C GLU A 138 7.09 19.77 9.50
N PRO A 139 6.62 19.20 10.63
CA PRO A 139 7.21 17.97 11.17
C PRO A 139 7.10 16.77 10.22
N LEU A 140 6.00 16.69 9.48
CA LEU A 140 5.80 15.66 8.45
C LEU A 140 6.75 15.87 7.28
N LEU A 141 6.94 17.10 6.81
CA LEU A 141 7.87 17.41 5.71
C LEU A 141 9.31 17.06 6.11
N ALA A 142 9.73 17.44 7.31
CA ALA A 142 11.04 17.08 7.84
C ALA A 142 11.23 15.55 7.93
N ALA A 143 10.20 14.82 8.36
CA ALA A 143 10.25 13.35 8.40
C ALA A 143 10.31 12.71 7.00
N MET A 144 9.61 13.28 6.02
CA MET A 144 9.69 12.82 4.63
C MET A 144 11.07 13.06 4.03
N ASP A 145 11.64 14.24 4.25
CA ASP A 145 13.00 14.56 3.80
C ASP A 145 14.04 13.63 4.44
N GLY A 146 13.91 13.34 5.73
CA GLY A 146 14.75 12.35 6.42
C GLY A 146 14.64 10.91 5.88
N LEU A 147 13.55 10.59 5.18
CA LEU A 147 13.36 9.32 4.46
C LEU A 147 13.79 9.41 2.99
N GLY A 148 14.30 10.56 2.55
CA GLY A 148 14.66 10.84 1.15
C GLY A 148 13.45 10.95 0.23
N LEU A 149 12.27 11.33 0.77
CA LEU A 149 11.03 11.53 0.01
C LEU A 149 10.83 13.01 -0.28
N LYS A 150 10.64 13.37 -1.56
CA LYS A 150 10.49 14.76 -1.99
C LYS A 150 9.03 15.11 -2.26
N LEU A 151 8.31 15.59 -1.25
CA LEU A 151 6.96 16.12 -1.43
C LEU A 151 7.03 17.58 -1.86
N ARG A 152 6.35 17.93 -2.97
CA ARG A 152 6.26 19.32 -3.43
C ARG A 152 5.16 20.05 -2.66
N VAL A 153 5.51 21.18 -2.05
CA VAL A 153 4.60 22.04 -1.30
C VAL A 153 4.71 23.46 -1.84
N LEU A 154 3.58 24.05 -2.21
CA LEU A 154 3.50 25.43 -2.68
C LEU A 154 3.27 26.34 -1.48
N SER A 155 3.91 27.51 -1.44
CA SER A 155 3.75 28.49 -0.36
C SER A 155 2.50 29.34 -0.51
N GLU A 156 1.98 29.46 -1.73
CA GLU A 156 0.84 30.30 -2.09
C GLU A 156 -0.15 29.48 -2.95
N PRO A 157 -1.44 29.86 -2.99
CA PRO A 157 -2.39 29.25 -3.90
C PRO A 157 -1.94 29.47 -5.35
N GLU A 158 -2.11 28.50 -6.24
CA GLU A 158 -1.93 28.75 -7.67
C GLU A 158 -2.99 29.77 -8.12
N GLU A 159 -2.54 30.88 -8.70
CA GLU A 159 -3.44 31.83 -9.39
C GLU A 159 -3.96 31.13 -10.66
N GLU A 160 -5.25 30.81 -10.68
CA GLU A 160 -5.96 30.26 -11.86
C GLU A 160 -6.03 31.27 -13.02
#